data_AF-A0A847GKS4-F1
#
_entry.id   AF-A0A847GKS4-F1
#
_cell.length_a   1.000
_cell.length_b   1.000
_cell.length_c   1.000
_cell.angle_alpha   90.00
_cell.angle_beta   90.00
_cell.angle_gamma   90.00
#
_symmetry.space_group_name_H-M   'P 1'
#
loop_
_entity.id
_entity.type
_entity.pdbx_description
1 polymer ?
#
loop_
_entity_poly.entity_id
_entity_poly.type
_entity_poly.pdbx_seq_one_letter_code
_entity_poly.pdbx_strand_id
1 'polypeptide(L)' 'MPARRLRASFDAATIQLDEPNQLPRNAQRPVTVLPSSWLAVERAEWAALSAKELAQAYDDHEPDDSEADTQS' A
#
# COMPACT_ATOMS: atom_id res chain seq x y z
N MET A 1 10.22 -22.09 22.90
CA MET A 1 9.77 -21.85 21.51
C MET A 1 10.48 -20.59 21.01
N PRO A 2 11.27 -20.64 19.93
CA PRO A 2 11.95 -19.46 19.41
C PRO A 2 10.95 -18.46 18.85
N ALA A 3 11.15 -17.17 19.13
CA ALA A 3 10.31 -16.12 18.57
C ALA A 3 10.61 -15.96 17.07
N ARG A 4 9.57 -16.05 16.23
CA ARG A 4 9.67 -15.90 14.77
C ARG A 4 8.95 -14.62 14.35
N ARG A 5 9.64 -13.75 13.62
CA ARG A 5 9.05 -12.54 13.01
C ARG A 5 8.42 -12.92 11.67
N LEU A 6 7.17 -12.50 11.45
CA LEU A 6 6.43 -12.71 10.21
C LEU A 6 6.01 -11.36 9.66
N ARG A 7 6.15 -11.19 8.34
CA ARG A 7 5.67 -9.99 7.63
C ARG A 7 4.20 -10.17 7.29
N ALA A 8 3.43 -9.08 7.39
CA ALA A 8 2.00 -9.10 7.21
C ALA A 8 1.52 -7.72 6.74
N SER A 9 0.44 -7.72 5.98
CA SER A 9 -0.31 -6.55 5.54
C SER A 9 -1.68 -6.50 6.23
N PHE A 10 -2.24 -5.29 6.34
CA PHE A 10 -3.59 -5.08 6.89
C PHE A 10 -4.50 -4.57 5.77
N ASP A 11 -5.54 -5.33 5.44
CA ASP A 11 -6.48 -5.05 4.34
C ASP A 11 -7.71 -4.22 4.78
N ALA A 12 -7.56 -3.46 5.88
CA ALA A 12 -8.63 -2.75 6.59
C ALA A 12 -9.62 -3.64 7.38
N ALA A 13 -9.61 -4.97 7.22
CA ALA A 13 -10.48 -5.87 7.98
C ALA A 13 -9.68 -6.95 8.75
N THR A 14 -8.61 -7.45 8.16
CA THR A 14 -7.84 -8.62 8.61
C THR A 14 -6.33 -8.42 8.39
N ILE A 15 -5.54 -9.10 9.23
CA ILE A 15 -4.07 -9.14 9.07
C ILE A 15 -3.73 -10.36 8.23
N GLN A 16 -3.29 -10.12 7.00
CA GLN A 16 -2.87 -11.15 6.05
C GLN A 16 -1.35 -11.36 6.15
N LEU A 17 -0.90 -12.60 6.24
CA LEU A 17 0.53 -12.90 6.19
C LEU A 17 0.99 -12.85 4.74
N ASP A 18 2.11 -12.16 4.49
CA ASP A 18 2.65 -12.03 3.13
C ASP A 18 3.14 -13.38 2.59
N GLU A 19 3.51 -14.29 3.50
CA GLU A 19 3.98 -15.64 3.20
C GLU A 19 3.09 -16.68 3.90
N PRO A 20 2.79 -17.82 3.26
CA PRO A 20 2.00 -18.88 3.88
C PRO A 20 2.68 -19.41 5.14
N ASN A 21 1.97 -19.37 6.27
CA ASN A 21 2.46 -19.85 7.55
C ASN A 21 1.36 -20.59 8.30
N GLN A 22 1.63 -21.82 8.71
CA GLN A 22 0.71 -22.57 9.56
C GLN A 22 0.86 -22.10 11.00
N LEU A 23 0.00 -21.16 11.40
CA LEU A 23 -0.18 -20.80 12.80
C LEU A 23 -1.13 -21.81 13.47
N PRO A 24 -0.85 -22.23 14.71
CA PRO A 24 -1.80 -23.02 15.49
C PRO A 24 -3.15 -22.31 15.59
N ARG A 25 -4.24 -23.08 15.57
CA ARG A 25 -5.57 -22.54 15.84
C ARG A 25 -5.56 -21.86 17.21
N ASN A 26 -6.01 -20.60 17.26
CA ASN A 26 -5.98 -19.74 18.46
C ASN A 26 -4.59 -19.37 18.98
N ALA A 27 -3.56 -19.32 18.13
CA ALA A 27 -2.26 -18.77 18.50
C ALA A 27 -2.44 -17.33 19.03
N GLN A 28 -2.01 -17.08 20.27
CA GLN A 28 -2.03 -15.74 20.85
C GLN A 28 -1.00 -14.86 20.13
N ARG A 29 -1.47 -13.74 19.56
CA ARG A 29 -0.64 -12.79 18.80
C ARG A 29 -0.63 -11.44 19.52
N PRO A 30 0.47 -11.04 20.18
CA PRO A 30 0.61 -9.67 20.65
C PRO A 30 0.73 -8.74 19.43
N VAL A 31 -0.19 -7.76 19.33
CA VAL A 31 -0.17 -6.72 18.30
C VAL A 31 0.32 -5.43 18.94
N THR A 32 1.47 -4.94 18.47
CA THR A 32 2.00 -3.63 18.90
C THR A 32 1.79 -2.63 17.78
N VAL A 33 0.91 -1.66 18.02
CA VAL A 33 0.75 -0.51 17.12
C VAL A 33 1.83 0.51 17.47
N LEU A 34 2.75 0.75 16.53
CA LEU A 34 3.74 1.81 16.70
C LEU A 34 3.10 3.15 16.32
N PRO A 35 3.23 4.19 17.16
CA PRO A 35 2.69 5.50 16.83
C PRO A 35 3.34 6.01 15.54
N SER A 36 2.50 6.53 14.65
CA SER A 36 2.89 7.05 13.33
C SER A 36 3.72 8.35 13.39
N SER A 37 4.44 8.64 14.47
CA SER A 37 4.85 10.01 14.77
C SER A 37 5.92 10.58 13.85
N TRP A 38 6.84 9.77 13.31
CA TRP A 38 7.94 10.30 12.50
C TRP A 38 7.69 10.27 11.00
N LEU A 39 6.83 9.38 10.52
CA LEU A 39 6.53 9.21 9.08
C LEU A 39 5.11 9.67 8.71
N ALA A 40 4.30 10.16 9.66
CA ALA A 40 2.95 10.64 9.34
C ALA A 40 2.99 11.87 8.43
N VAL A 41 3.90 12.81 8.69
CA VAL A 41 4.06 14.02 7.87
C VAL A 41 4.51 13.64 6.47
N GLU A 42 5.58 12.85 6.36
CA GLU A 42 6.10 12.39 5.08
C GLU A 42 5.02 11.63 4.29
N ARG A 43 4.31 10.68 4.92
CA ARG A 43 3.22 9.94 4.26
C ARG A 43 2.06 10.83 3.81
N ALA A 44 1.72 11.88 4.55
CA ALA A 44 0.69 12.82 4.15
C ALA A 44 1.13 13.64 2.93
N GLU A 45 2.40 14.06 2.89
CA GLU A 45 2.98 14.76 1.73
C GLU A 45 3.03 13.87 0.49
N TRP A 46 3.47 12.62 0.64
CA TRP A 46 3.46 11.63 -0.44
C TRP A 46 2.04 11.36 -0.95
N ALA A 47 1.06 11.19 -0.06
CA ALA A 47 -0.32 10.97 -0.46
C ALA A 47 -0.92 12.17 -1.21
N ALA A 48 -0.63 13.39 -0.77
CA ALA A 48 -1.07 14.61 -1.45
C ALA A 48 -0.43 14.76 -2.83
N LEU A 49 0.88 14.45 -2.95
CA LEU A 49 1.58 14.45 -4.23
C LEU A 49 0.98 13.42 -5.19
N SER A 50 0.81 12.17 -4.75
CA SER A 50 0.22 11.12 -5.59
C SER A 50 -1.20 11.45 -6.04
N ALA A 51 -2.03 12.03 -5.17
CA ALA A 51 -3.38 12.44 -5.54
C ALA A 51 -3.38 13.55 -6.59
N LYS A 52 -2.47 14.53 -6.48
CA LYS A 52 -2.32 15.62 -7.46
C LYS A 52 -1.90 15.08 -8.83
N GLU A 53 -0.86 14.26 -8.87
CA GLU A 53 -0.35 13.69 -10.13
C GLU A 53 -1.38 12.76 -10.78
N LEU A 54 -2.13 12.00 -9.97
CA LEU A 54 -3.23 11.18 -10.48
C LEU A 54 -4.32 12.05 -11.11
N ALA A 55 -4.73 13.14 -10.45
CA ALA A 55 -5.72 14.06 -11.00
C ALA A 55 -5.23 14.71 -12.30
N GLN A 56 -3.94 15.01 -12.41
CA GLN A 56 -3.35 15.55 -13.63
C GLN A 56 -3.28 14.52 -14.77
N ALA A 57 -2.96 13.27 -14.47
CA ALA A 57 -2.88 12.21 -15.47
C ALA A 57 -4.23 11.83 -16.07
N TYR A 58 -5.32 12.06 -15.33
CA TYR A 58 -6.70 11.81 -15.75
C TYR A 58 -7.51 13.11 -15.90
N ASP A 59 -6.84 14.23 -16.18
CA ASP A 59 -7.51 15.50 -16.47
C ASP A 59 -8.13 15.47 -17.88
N ASP A 60 -9.24 16.20 -18.09
CA ASP A 60 -10.00 16.20 -19.35
C ASP A 60 -9.21 16.79 -20.55
N HIS A 61 -7.99 17.27 -20.29
CA HIS A 61 -7.01 17.74 -21.27
C HIS A 61 -6.04 16.65 -21.75
N GLU A 62 -6.36 15.37 -21.54
CA GLU A 62 -5.65 14.26 -22.17
C GLU A 62 -5.54 14.52 -23.69
N PRO A 63 -4.32 14.63 -24.24
CA PRO A 63 -4.17 14.79 -25.68
C PRO A 63 -4.77 13.55 -26.35
N ASP A 64 -5.58 13.78 -27.38
CA ASP A 64 -6.15 12.70 -28.16
C ASP A 64 -5.00 11.89 -28.80
N ASP A 65 -4.72 10.71 -28.27
CA ASP A 65 -3.71 9.76 -28.78
C ASP A 65 -4.08 9.20 -30.18
N SER A 66 -5.11 9.75 -30.83
CA SER A 66 -5.56 9.40 -32.18
C SER A 66 -4.53 9.61 -33.30
N GLU A 67 -3.37 10.24 -33.06
CA GLU A 67 -2.33 10.43 -34.10
C GLU A 67 -1.03 9.64 -33.88
N ALA A 68 -0.97 8.77 -32.87
CA ALA A 68 0.20 7.90 -32.63
C ALA A 68 -0.06 6.43 -33.00
N ASP A 69 -0.92 6.15 -34.00
CA ASP A 69 -1.13 4.79 -34.49
C ASP A 69 -0.28 4.50 -35.75
N THR A 70 0.88 3.90 -35.50
CA THR A 70 1.64 2.97 -36.37
C THR A 70 1.96 3.35 -37.83
N GLN A 71 3.18 3.86 -38.06
CA GLN A 71 3.92 3.53 -39.29
C GLN A 71 4.81 2.30 -39.02
N SER A 72 4.37 1.13 -39.52
CA SER A 72 5.20 -0.07 -39.71
C SER A 72 6.03 0.03 -40.98
#